data_AF-A0A966RB60-F1
#
_entry.id   AF-A0A966RB60-F1
#
_cell.length_a   1.000
_cell.length_b   1.000
_cell.length_c   1.000
_cell.angle_alpha   90.00
_cell.angle_beta   90.00
_cell.angle_gamma   90.00
#
_symmetry.space_group_name_H-M   'P 1'
#
loop_
_entity.id
_entity.type
_entity.pdbx_description
1 polymer ?
#
loop_
_entity_poly.entity_id
_entity_poly.type
_entity_poly.pdbx_seq_one_letter_code
_entity_poly.pdbx_strand_id
1 'polypeptide(L)'
;MGYATAIGIAESGLDLDLQLQWHFTSNCYPPIPLMMIAPAKAAIALAENGESDKMVQMPDGAEHRKYGSQVPAWVMIQSLHLEAFISAEQ
;
A
#
# COMPACT_ATOMS: atom_id res chain seq x y z
N MET A 1 -12.15 1.68 6.62
CA MET A 1 -11.08 1.26 7.55
C MET A 1 -10.62 2.45 8.37
N GLY A 2 -9.87 2.22 9.46
CA GLY A 2 -9.46 3.26 10.41
C GLY A 2 -8.23 4.05 9.92
N TYR A 3 -8.46 5.22 9.33
CA TYR A 3 -7.37 6.12 8.92
C TYR A 3 -6.50 6.56 10.12
N ALA A 4 -7.13 6.82 11.28
CA ALA A 4 -6.41 7.14 12.51
C ALA A 4 -5.46 6.02 12.96
N THR A 5 -5.88 4.76 12.83
CA THR A 5 -5.03 3.60 13.13
C THR A 5 -3.87 3.51 12.14
N ALA A 6 -4.10 3.77 10.85
CA ALA A 6 -3.05 3.77 9.84
C ALA A 6 -1.97 4.81 10.13
N ILE A 7 -2.36 6.04 10.52
CA ILE A 7 -1.43 7.09 10.97
C ILE A 7 -0.62 6.62 12.18
N GLY A 8 -1.28 6.08 13.21
CA GLY A 8 -0.57 5.60 14.40
C GLY A 8 0.42 4.47 14.11
N ILE A 9 0.15 3.63 13.11
CA ILE A 9 1.09 2.61 12.63
C ILE A 9 2.24 3.26 11.85
N ALA A 10 1.96 4.21 10.97
CA ALA A 10 2.98 4.93 10.20
C ALA A 10 3.95 5.71 11.11
N GLU A 11 3.44 6.30 12.19
CA GLU A 11 4.21 7.05 13.19
C GLU A 11 4.90 6.17 14.25
N SER A 12 4.74 4.84 14.18
CA SER A 12 5.27 3.91 15.18
C SER A 12 6.80 3.85 15.26
N GLY A 13 7.52 4.37 14.25
CA GLY A 13 8.98 4.29 14.14
C GLY A 13 9.50 2.89 13.78
N LEU A 14 8.61 1.95 13.44
CA LEU A 14 8.97 0.62 12.94
C LEU A 14 9.42 0.69 11.48
N ASP A 15 10.09 -0.36 10.99
CA ASP A 15 10.39 -0.50 9.57
C ASP A 15 9.10 -0.60 8.74
N LEU A 16 9.13 -0.08 7.51
CA LEU A 16 7.98 -0.02 6.60
C LEU A 16 7.35 -1.40 6.36
N ASP A 17 8.14 -2.49 6.31
CA ASP A 17 7.60 -3.84 6.13
C ASP A 17 6.70 -4.26 7.30
N LEU A 18 7.12 -3.94 8.52
CA LEU A 18 6.38 -4.27 9.74
C LEU A 18 5.14 -3.38 9.89
N GLN A 19 5.27 -2.10 9.54
CA GLN A 19 4.14 -1.17 9.48
C GLN A 19 3.05 -1.67 8.52
N LEU A 20 3.43 -2.03 7.29
CA LEU A 20 2.49 -2.55 6.29
C LEU A 20 1.90 -3.89 6.71
N GLN A 21 2.70 -4.78 7.31
CA GLN A 21 2.20 -6.05 7.85
C GLN A 21 1.10 -5.81 8.90
N TRP A 22 1.32 -4.89 9.85
CA TRP A 22 0.34 -4.56 10.87
C TRP A 22 -0.90 -3.89 10.30
N HIS A 23 -0.74 -2.96 9.37
CA HIS A 23 -1.86 -2.31 8.69
C HIS A 23 -2.73 -3.34 7.95
N PHE A 24 -2.11 -4.22 7.16
CA PHE A 24 -2.80 -5.23 6.36
C PHE A 24 -3.52 -6.30 7.19
N THR A 25 -2.96 -6.68 8.32
CA THR A 25 -3.52 -7.77 9.14
C THR A 25 -4.43 -7.28 10.26
N SER A 26 -4.17 -6.10 10.82
CA SER A 26 -4.85 -5.61 12.03
C SER A 26 -5.78 -4.42 11.76
N ASN A 27 -5.53 -3.60 10.73
CA ASN A 27 -6.37 -2.45 10.39
C ASN A 27 -7.33 -2.72 9.22
N CYS A 28 -7.03 -3.70 8.37
CA CYS A 28 -7.81 -4.03 7.19
C CYS A 28 -8.80 -5.18 7.40
N TYR A 29 -10.05 -4.99 6.95
CA TYR A 29 -11.06 -6.06 6.92
C TYR A 29 -11.76 -6.15 5.55
N PRO A 30 -11.67 -7.28 4.84
CA PRO A 30 -10.89 -8.48 5.19
C PRO A 30 -9.37 -8.19 5.25
N PRO A 31 -8.59 -9.02 5.99
CA PRO A 31 -7.14 -8.87 6.04
C PRO A 31 -6.52 -8.97 4.65
N ILE A 32 -5.56 -8.09 4.38
CA ILE A 32 -4.85 -8.06 3.10
C ILE A 32 -3.70 -9.08 3.15
N PRO A 33 -3.53 -9.95 2.12
CA PRO A 33 -2.45 -10.90 2.07
C PRO A 33 -1.05 -10.24 2.11
N LEU A 34 -0.12 -10.82 2.87
CA LEU A 34 1.24 -10.27 3.02
C LEU A 34 2.06 -10.26 1.72
N MET A 35 1.68 -11.08 0.73
CA MET A 35 2.25 -10.99 -0.62
C MET A 35 2.03 -9.62 -1.29
N MET A 36 1.08 -8.82 -0.79
CA MET A 36 0.83 -7.44 -1.25
C MET A 36 1.81 -6.42 -0.67
N ILE A 37 2.72 -6.79 0.25
CA ILE A 37 3.69 -5.84 0.82
C ILE A 37 4.65 -5.32 -0.26
N ALA A 38 5.22 -6.22 -1.07
CA ALA A 38 6.13 -5.83 -2.15
C ALA A 38 5.50 -4.83 -3.15
N PRO A 39 4.31 -5.09 -3.73
CA PRO A 39 3.67 -4.14 -4.63
C PRO A 39 3.17 -2.88 -3.90
N ALA A 40 2.81 -2.95 -2.62
CA ALA A 40 2.47 -1.77 -1.82
C ALA A 40 3.67 -0.81 -1.69
N LYS A 41 4.86 -1.32 -1.38
CA LYS A 41 6.09 -0.52 -1.32
C LYS A 41 6.43 0.10 -2.67
N ALA A 42 6.28 -0.65 -3.75
CA ALA A 42 6.48 -0.12 -5.09
C ALA A 42 5.50 1.03 -5.39
N ALA A 43 4.22 0.90 -4.99
CA ALA A 43 3.23 1.96 -5.15
C ALA A 43 3.56 3.20 -4.32
N ILE A 44 3.98 3.02 -3.06
CA ILE A 44 4.41 4.12 -2.17
C ILE A 44 5.59 4.86 -2.78
N ALA A 45 6.65 4.14 -3.15
CA ALA A 45 7.84 4.74 -3.76
C ALA A 45 7.51 5.48 -5.06
N LEU A 46 6.61 4.96 -5.89
CA LEU A 46 6.16 5.65 -7.10
C LEU A 46 5.38 6.94 -6.79
N ALA A 47 4.52 6.93 -5.78
CA ALA A 47 3.79 8.14 -5.39
C ALA A 47 4.70 9.20 -4.74
N GLU A 48 5.67 8.79 -3.93
CA GLU A 48 6.67 9.71 -3.37
C GLU A 48 7.52 10.37 -4.46
N ASN A 49 7.79 9.66 -5.56
CA ASN A 49 8.48 10.22 -6.73
C ASN A 49 7.56 11.04 -7.66
N GLY A 50 6.28 11.22 -7.32
CA GLY A 50 5.30 11.90 -8.19
C GLY A 50 4.91 11.11 -9.44
N GLU A 51 5.25 9.83 -9.50
CA GLU A 51 5.03 8.92 -10.63
C GLU A 51 3.87 7.95 -10.36
N SER A 52 2.80 8.43 -9.73
CA SER A 52 1.66 7.60 -9.32
C SER A 52 0.86 6.99 -10.48
N ASP A 53 1.08 7.48 -11.71
CA ASP A 53 0.54 6.92 -12.95
C ASP A 53 1.29 5.67 -13.45
N LYS A 54 2.49 5.37 -12.91
CA LYS A 54 3.24 4.17 -13.31
C LYS A 54 2.58 2.89 -12.82
N MET A 55 2.78 1.83 -13.60
CA MET A 55 2.22 0.51 -13.32
C MET A 55 3.06 -0.26 -12.30
N VAL A 56 2.37 -0.88 -11.34
CA VAL A 56 2.90 -1.80 -10.35
C VAL A 56 2.48 -3.22 -10.72
N GLN A 57 3.43 -4.14 -10.69
CA GLN A 57 3.18 -5.56 -10.94
C GLN A 57 2.49 -6.19 -9.73
N MET A 58 1.36 -6.86 -9.96
CA MET A 58 0.66 -7.66 -8.96
C MET A 58 1.43 -8.96 -8.67
N PRO A 59 1.33 -9.50 -7.45
CA PRO A 59 1.96 -10.77 -7.11
C PRO A 59 1.29 -11.92 -7.88
N ASP A 60 2.07 -12.98 -8.12
CA ASP A 60 1.60 -14.15 -8.88
C ASP A 60 0.33 -14.74 -8.24
N GLY A 61 -0.72 -14.92 -9.04
CA GLY A 61 -2.01 -15.44 -8.59
C GLY A 61 -2.97 -14.38 -8.02
N ALA A 62 -2.61 -13.10 -8.04
CA ALA A 62 -3.52 -12.00 -7.74
C ALA A 62 -3.71 -11.09 -8.96
N GLU A 63 -4.97 -10.79 -9.28
CA GLU A 63 -5.31 -9.86 -10.36
C GLU A 63 -6.26 -8.79 -9.86
N HIS A 64 -6.03 -7.55 -10.31
CA HIS A 64 -6.97 -6.48 -10.07
C HIS A 64 -8.12 -6.56 -11.07
N ARG A 65 -9.35 -6.53 -10.59
CA ARG A 65 -10.56 -6.71 -11.41
C ARG A 65 -10.63 -5.84 -12.66
N LYS A 66 -10.10 -4.62 -12.61
CA LYS A 66 -10.13 -3.65 -13.72
C LYS A 66 -8.83 -3.63 -14.55
N TYR A 67 -7.69 -3.93 -13.95
CA TYR A 67 -6.37 -3.65 -14.56
C TYR A 67 -5.53 -4.92 -14.79
N GLY A 68 -5.99 -6.08 -14.30
CA GLY A 68 -5.30 -7.36 -14.47
C GLY A 68 -4.06 -7.46 -13.59
N SER A 69 -2.95 -7.92 -14.17
CA SER A 69 -1.68 -8.17 -13.48
C SER A 69 -0.82 -6.92 -13.27
N GLN A 70 -1.17 -5.79 -13.89
CA GLN A 70 -0.48 -4.52 -13.74
C GLN A 70 -1.46 -3.42 -13.36
N VAL A 71 -1.19 -2.74 -12.26
CA VAL A 71 -2.13 -1.80 -11.66
C VAL A 71 -1.43 -0.46 -11.46
N PRO A 72 -2.04 0.68 -11.83
CA PRO A 72 -1.44 1.98 -11.55
C PRO A 72 -1.18 2.19 -10.07
N ALA A 73 -0.07 2.82 -9.70
CA ALA A 73 0.31 3.02 -8.30
C ALA A 73 -0.76 3.79 -7.50
N TRP A 74 -1.40 4.80 -8.08
CA TRP A 74 -2.50 5.53 -7.41
C TRP A 74 -3.69 4.62 -7.06
N VAL A 75 -4.00 3.63 -7.90
CA VAL A 75 -5.07 2.65 -7.64
C VAL A 75 -4.68 1.75 -6.49
N MET A 76 -3.42 1.32 -6.44
CA MET A 76 -2.88 0.49 -5.36
C MET A 76 -2.95 1.23 -4.03
N ILE A 77 -2.57 2.50 -4.00
CA ILE A 77 -2.62 3.35 -2.81
C ILE A 77 -4.05 3.44 -2.28
N GLN A 78 -5.00 3.74 -3.16
CA GLN A 78 -6.40 3.86 -2.77
C GLN A 78 -6.99 2.52 -2.31
N SER A 79 -6.65 1.41 -2.99
CA SER A 79 -7.22 0.09 -2.70
C SER A 79 -6.65 -0.52 -1.41
N LEU A 80 -5.38 -0.22 -1.09
CA LEU A 80 -4.67 -0.72 0.08
C LEU A 80 -4.66 0.29 1.23
N HIS A 81 -5.31 1.45 1.07
CA HIS A 81 -5.35 2.54 2.03
C HIS A 81 -3.95 2.95 2.53
N LEU A 82 -3.06 3.25 1.59
CA LEU A 82 -1.65 3.54 1.86
C LEU A 82 -1.37 5.03 2.09
N GLU A 83 -2.40 5.89 2.15
CA GLU A 83 -2.24 7.34 2.21
C GLU A 83 -1.41 7.79 3.42
N ALA A 84 -1.55 7.10 4.55
CA ALA A 84 -0.79 7.37 5.77
C ALA A 84 0.70 7.00 5.69
N PHE A 85 1.10 6.19 4.71
CA PHE A 85 2.47 5.68 4.54
C PHE A 85 3.25 6.40 3.44
N ILE A 86 2.61 7.33 2.72
CA ILE A 86 3.26 8.15 1.72
C ILE A 86 3.81 9.37 2.44
N SER A 87 5.14 9.48 2.48
CA SER A 87 5.81 10.66 2.99
C SER A 87 5.77 11.74 1.92
N ALA A 88 4.59 12.35 1.70
CA ALA A 88 4.57 13.63 1.02
C ALA A 88 5.40 14.59 1.89
N GLU A 89 6.48 15.13 1.33
CA GLU A 89 7.35 16.12 1.97
C GLU A 89 6.58 17.03 2.95
N GLN A 90 7.00 17.04 4.20
CA GLN A 90 6.77 18.14 5.14
C GLN A 90 7.68 19.31 4.80
#